data_AF-A0AAD7NAK2-F1
#
_entry.id   AF-A0AAD7NAK2-F1
#
_cell.length_a   1.000
_cell.length_b   1.000
_cell.length_c   1.000
_cell.angle_alpha   90.00
_cell.angle_beta   90.00
_cell.angle_gamma   90.00
#
_symmetry.space_group_name_H-M   'P 1'
#
loop_
_entity.id
_entity.type
_entity.pdbx_description
1 polymer ?
#
loop_
_entity_poly.entity_id
_entity_poly.type
_entity_poly.pdbx_seq_one_letter_code
_entity_poly.pdbx_strand_id
1 'polypeptide(L)'
;YKLCISKKVNNGYSVVWAGSGFGVQNTFRWEEEYQLFAQTTFKEGALVEAKTNVVDMVYGQHATITNNGRINTQPIQIPEGATFYIDNQYMPCYIGLNQKLNGVFAPAFLDQYLNIFGPSDITPLVTVMVFFSRTLETSSMFLNVSSSVCEIAYQGAVQKAVEYTDVKGNGNGMW
;
A
#
# COMPACT_ATOMS: atom_id res chain seq x y z
N TYR A 1 -12.77 -14.22 10.26
CA TYR A 1 -12.26 -13.50 9.08
C TYR A 1 -12.44 -12.02 9.32
N LYS A 2 -11.49 -11.21 8.86
CA LYS A 2 -11.54 -9.75 8.81
C LYS A 2 -11.62 -9.32 7.35
N LEU A 3 -12.33 -8.24 7.08
CA LEU A 3 -12.27 -7.57 5.79
C LEU A 3 -10.92 -6.88 5.65
N CYS A 4 -10.21 -7.14 4.56
CA CYS A 4 -8.94 -6.52 4.24
C CYS A 4 -9.09 -5.71 2.95
N ILE A 5 -8.42 -4.56 2.90
CA ILE A 5 -8.17 -3.85 1.65
C ILE A 5 -6.67 -3.67 1.43
N SER A 6 -6.23 -3.70 0.18
CA SER A 6 -4.86 -3.35 -0.21
C SER A 6 -4.91 -2.34 -1.36
N LYS A 7 -4.09 -1.29 -1.27
CA LYS A 7 -3.97 -0.26 -2.31
C LYS A 7 -3.03 -0.74 -3.40
N LYS A 8 -3.43 -0.50 -4.65
CA LYS A 8 -2.59 -0.81 -5.80
C LYS A 8 -1.52 0.27 -5.93
N VAL A 9 -0.27 -0.15 -6.03
CA VAL A 9 0.87 0.73 -6.33
C VAL A 9 1.67 0.07 -7.43
N ASN A 10 2.06 0.86 -8.44
CA ASN A 10 2.52 0.36 -9.73
C ASN A 10 1.48 -0.61 -10.31
N ASN A 11 1.76 -1.91 -10.32
CA ASN A 11 0.79 -2.93 -10.73
C ASN A 11 0.65 -4.06 -9.68
N GLY A 12 1.04 -3.78 -8.44
CA GLY A 12 1.10 -4.76 -7.36
C GLY A 12 0.31 -4.38 -6.12
N TYR A 13 0.12 -5.38 -5.26
CA TYR A 13 -0.47 -5.28 -3.93
C TYR A 13 0.42 -6.07 -2.98
N SER A 14 0.71 -5.53 -1.81
CA SER A 14 1.66 -6.18 -0.91
C SER A 14 1.41 -5.94 0.56
N VAL A 15 0.60 -4.94 0.93
CA VAL A 15 0.30 -4.60 2.32
C VAL A 15 -1.20 -4.39 2.50
N VAL A 16 -1.75 -4.84 3.62
CA VAL A 16 -3.19 -4.72 3.90
C VAL A 16 -3.51 -3.67 4.96
N TRP A 17 -4.70 -3.11 4.86
CA TRP A 17 -5.43 -2.47 5.95
C TRP A 17 -6.60 -3.38 6.34
N ALA A 18 -6.63 -3.79 7.60
CA ALA A 18 -7.66 -4.69 8.10
C ALA A 18 -8.76 -3.90 8.82
N GLY A 19 -10.00 -4.28 8.54
CA GLY A 19 -11.18 -3.85 9.27
C GLY A 19 -11.66 -4.92 10.27
N SER A 20 -12.95 -4.89 10.51
CA SER A 20 -13.68 -5.85 11.33
C SER A 20 -14.16 -7.06 10.52
N GLY A 21 -14.88 -7.97 11.18
CA GLY A 21 -15.37 -9.21 10.57
C GLY A 21 -16.59 -9.03 9.67
N PHE A 22 -17.18 -10.17 9.28
CA PHE A 22 -18.44 -10.22 8.54
C PHE A 22 -19.61 -9.64 9.35
N GLY A 23 -20.65 -9.15 8.65
CA GLY A 23 -21.90 -8.71 9.28
C GLY A 23 -21.85 -7.32 9.93
N VAL A 24 -20.73 -6.61 9.78
CA VAL A 24 -20.60 -5.21 10.20
C VAL A 24 -20.18 -4.33 9.03
N GLN A 25 -20.68 -3.09 9.03
CA GLN A 25 -20.24 -2.09 8.07
C GLN A 25 -18.80 -1.69 8.37
N ASN A 26 -17.92 -1.92 7.40
CA ASN A 26 -16.54 -1.46 7.45
C ASN A 26 -16.42 -0.16 6.66
N THR A 27 -15.64 0.79 7.15
CA THR A 27 -15.37 2.06 6.44
C THR A 27 -13.88 2.34 6.51
N PHE A 28 -13.26 2.45 5.34
CA PHE A 28 -11.87 2.85 5.19
C PHE A 28 -11.84 4.24 4.56
N ARG A 29 -11.18 5.19 5.21
CA ARG A 29 -10.96 6.54 4.68
C ARG A 29 -9.47 6.75 4.58
N TRP A 30 -8.98 7.08 3.40
CA TRP A 30 -7.59 7.44 3.19
C TRP A 30 -7.49 8.79 2.49
N GLU A 31 -6.36 9.45 2.70
CA GLU A 31 -6.02 10.73 2.07
C GLU A 31 -4.85 10.49 1.10
N GLU A 32 -4.77 11.28 0.03
CA GLU A 32 -3.67 11.25 -0.94
C GLU A 32 -2.42 11.98 -0.38
N GLU A 33 -2.11 11.68 0.88
CA GLU A 33 -0.90 12.09 1.61
C GLU A 33 -0.03 10.85 1.81
N TYR A 34 1.24 10.94 1.39
CA TYR A 34 2.14 9.81 1.32
C TYR A 34 3.43 10.06 2.09
N GLN A 35 4.03 8.97 2.59
CA GLN A 35 5.39 9.00 3.10
C GLN A 35 6.21 7.86 2.52
N LEU A 36 7.48 8.14 2.24
CA LEU A 36 8.44 7.16 1.77
C LEU A 36 9.23 6.57 2.94
N PHE A 37 9.45 5.27 2.89
CA PHE A 37 10.37 4.56 3.77
C PHE A 37 11.06 3.42 3.01
N ALA A 38 12.07 2.81 3.61
CA ALA A 38 12.68 1.58 3.10
C ALA A 38 12.79 0.49 4.18
N GLN A 39 12.81 -0.76 3.75
CA GLN A 39 12.97 -1.95 4.59
C GLN A 39 13.99 -2.90 3.95
N THR A 40 14.68 -3.73 4.74
CA THR A 40 15.69 -4.67 4.23
C THR A 40 15.16 -6.10 4.04
N THR A 41 13.92 -6.36 4.45
CA THR A 41 13.30 -7.68 4.39
C THR A 41 11.87 -7.57 3.87
N PHE A 42 11.46 -8.54 3.08
CA PHE A 42 10.07 -8.78 2.75
C PHE A 42 9.72 -10.18 3.24
N LYS A 43 8.72 -10.30 4.12
CA LYS A 43 8.31 -11.59 4.68
C LYS A 43 6.79 -11.66 4.77
N GLU A 44 6.20 -12.56 3.99
CA GLU A 44 4.76 -12.81 4.01
C GLU A 44 4.25 -13.08 5.43
N GLY A 45 3.14 -12.44 5.79
CA GLY A 45 2.49 -12.50 7.09
C GLY A 45 3.16 -11.67 8.19
N ALA A 46 4.37 -11.14 7.98
CA ALA A 46 4.99 -10.22 8.95
C ALA A 46 4.49 -8.79 8.76
N LEU A 47 4.59 -7.98 9.82
CA LEU A 47 4.24 -6.57 9.77
C LEU A 47 5.37 -5.76 9.10
N VAL A 48 4.97 -4.76 8.33
CA VAL A 48 5.89 -3.78 7.75
C VAL A 48 6.47 -2.90 8.86
N GLU A 49 7.78 -2.74 8.86
CA GLU A 49 8.51 -1.87 9.77
C GLU A 49 9.55 -1.08 8.98
N ALA A 50 9.43 0.25 8.98
CA ALA A 50 10.44 1.12 8.38
C ALA A 50 11.80 0.90 9.06
N LYS A 51 12.85 0.71 8.26
CA LYS A 51 14.25 0.63 8.72
C LYS A 51 15.04 1.92 8.46
N THR A 52 14.46 2.83 7.68
CA THR A 52 15.00 4.17 7.44
C THR A 52 14.22 5.22 8.24
N ASN A 53 14.65 6.47 8.16
CA ASN A 53 13.72 7.57 8.43
C ASN A 53 12.56 7.54 7.43
N VAL A 54 11.45 8.12 7.85
CA VAL A 54 10.26 8.34 7.02
C VAL A 54 10.25 9.80 6.58
N VAL A 55 9.89 10.06 5.33
CA VAL A 55 9.78 11.42 4.78
C VAL A 55 8.46 11.60 4.05
N ASP A 56 7.85 12.77 4.19
CA ASP A 56 6.63 13.10 3.45
C ASP A 56 6.95 13.23 1.95
N MET A 57 6.00 12.78 1.13
CA MET A 57 6.11 12.81 -0.33
C MET A 57 4.89 13.49 -0.93
N VAL A 58 5.13 14.39 -1.89
CA VAL A 58 4.11 14.92 -2.79
C VAL A 58 4.31 14.38 -4.20
N TYR A 59 3.24 14.31 -4.99
CA TYR A 59 3.33 13.78 -6.35
C TYR A 59 4.37 14.52 -7.20
N GLY A 60 5.09 13.77 -8.03
CA GLY A 60 6.22 14.23 -8.84
C GLY A 60 7.53 14.34 -8.09
N GLN A 61 7.54 14.27 -6.76
CA GLN A 61 8.73 14.56 -5.96
C GLN A 61 9.81 13.49 -6.12
N HIS A 62 11.06 13.97 -6.09
CA HIS A 62 12.25 13.13 -6.10
C HIS A 62 12.77 12.91 -4.68
N ALA A 63 13.06 11.66 -4.36
CA ALA A 63 13.72 11.24 -3.14
C ALA A 63 15.02 10.50 -3.46
N THR A 64 16.01 10.65 -2.59
CA THR A 64 17.27 9.91 -2.65
C THR A 64 17.46 9.17 -1.33
N ILE A 65 17.65 7.85 -1.40
CA ILE A 65 18.15 7.07 -0.28
C ILE A 65 19.66 7.15 -0.36
N THR A 66 20.24 7.97 0.49
CA THR A 66 21.68 8.24 0.48
C THR A 66 22.48 7.00 0.88
N ASN A 67 23.79 7.02 0.61
CA ASN A 67 24.72 5.94 0.95
C ASN A 67 24.79 5.54 2.44
N ASN A 68 24.20 6.32 3.35
CA ASN A 68 24.09 6.00 4.78
C ASN A 68 22.69 5.49 5.20
N GLY A 69 21.79 5.25 4.23
CA GLY A 69 20.42 4.78 4.47
C GLY A 69 19.42 5.87 4.87
N ARG A 70 19.82 7.14 4.85
CA ARG A 70 18.90 8.26 5.09
C ARG A 70 18.16 8.65 3.82
N ILE A 71 16.85 8.83 3.91
CA ILE A 71 16.01 9.35 2.84
C ILE A 71 15.97 10.88 2.92
N ASN A 72 16.30 11.54 1.82
CA ASN A 72 16.15 12.98 1.64
C ASN A 72 15.25 13.24 0.43
N THR A 73 14.45 14.30 0.51
CA THR A 73 13.58 14.74 -0.59
C THR A 73 14.08 16.04 -1.19
N GLN A 74 13.92 16.20 -2.49
CA GLN A 74 14.16 17.48 -3.15
C GLN A 74 12.89 18.33 -3.11
N PRO A 75 13.00 19.67 -2.95
CA PRO A 75 11.85 20.55 -3.10
C PRO A 75 11.29 20.45 -4.51
N ILE A 76 9.97 20.47 -4.63
CA ILE A 76 9.29 20.63 -5.92
C ILE A 76 8.69 22.03 -6.01
N GLN A 77 8.84 22.67 -7.17
CA GLN A 77 8.15 23.94 -7.46
C GLN A 77 6.76 23.68 -8.07
N ILE A 78 6.61 22.63 -8.89
CA ILE A 78 5.34 22.22 -9.50
C ILE A 78 5.27 20.68 -9.47
N PRO A 79 4.27 20.08 -8.82
CA PRO A 79 4.01 18.64 -8.88
C PRO A 79 3.75 18.21 -10.33
N GLU A 80 4.59 17.33 -10.88
CA GLU A 80 4.39 16.76 -12.22
C GLU A 80 4.11 15.26 -12.14
N GLY A 81 2.96 14.84 -12.69
CA GLY A 81 2.54 13.44 -12.69
C GLY A 81 1.97 12.95 -11.36
N ALA A 82 1.77 11.63 -11.26
CA ALA A 82 1.25 10.94 -10.07
C ALA A 82 2.26 9.89 -9.53
N THR A 83 3.55 10.13 -9.81
CA THR A 83 4.65 9.20 -9.53
C THR A 83 5.64 9.84 -8.57
N PHE A 84 6.26 9.02 -7.72
CA PHE A 84 7.43 9.37 -6.93
C PHE A 84 8.68 8.77 -7.56
N TYR A 85 9.72 9.59 -7.68
CA TYR A 85 11.00 9.15 -8.22
C TYR A 85 11.97 8.89 -7.09
N ILE A 86 12.49 7.67 -6.97
CA ILE A 86 13.41 7.27 -5.91
C ILE A 86 14.73 6.87 -6.52
N ASP A 87 15.80 7.56 -6.12
CA ASP A 87 17.18 7.16 -6.40
C ASP A 87 17.78 6.45 -5.18
N ASN A 88 17.89 5.13 -5.24
CA ASN A 88 18.51 4.36 -4.17
C ASN A 88 20.04 4.30 -4.35
N GLN A 89 20.76 5.07 -3.54
CA GLN A 89 22.22 5.06 -3.49
C GLN A 89 22.77 4.27 -2.28
N TYR A 90 21.90 3.53 -1.58
CA TYR A 90 22.25 2.72 -0.43
C TYR A 90 22.49 1.25 -0.81
N MET A 91 22.36 0.32 0.14
CA MET A 91 22.29 -1.09 -0.16
C MET A 91 20.93 -1.46 -0.78
N PRO A 92 20.83 -2.64 -1.42
CA PRO A 92 19.55 -3.13 -1.89
C PRO A 92 18.49 -3.17 -0.80
N CYS A 93 17.32 -2.58 -1.05
CA CYS A 93 16.23 -2.49 -0.08
C CYS A 93 14.86 -2.53 -0.77
N TYR A 94 13.82 -2.80 -0.01
CA TYR A 94 12.43 -2.73 -0.45
C TYR A 94 11.90 -1.33 -0.15
N ILE A 95 11.39 -0.66 -1.18
CA ILE A 95 10.85 0.69 -1.05
C ILE A 95 9.38 0.60 -0.67
N GLY A 96 8.97 1.34 0.35
CA GLY A 96 7.61 1.31 0.86
C GLY A 96 6.97 2.69 0.91
N LEU A 97 5.64 2.67 0.85
CA LEU A 97 4.81 3.85 1.01
C LEU A 97 3.88 3.68 2.20
N ASN A 98 3.91 4.67 3.09
CA ASN A 98 2.79 4.91 3.99
C ASN A 98 1.78 5.78 3.27
N GLN A 99 0.51 5.59 3.61
CA GLN A 99 -0.57 6.49 3.25
C GLN A 99 -1.40 6.78 4.50
N LYS A 100 -1.97 7.98 4.56
CA LYS A 100 -2.77 8.41 5.70
C LYS A 100 -4.13 7.71 5.68
N LEU A 101 -4.33 6.80 6.62
CA LEU A 101 -5.53 6.01 6.85
C LEU A 101 -6.21 6.50 8.13
N ASN A 102 -7.45 6.98 8.02
CA ASN A 102 -8.23 7.54 9.12
C ASN A 102 -7.45 8.60 9.94
N GLY A 103 -6.69 9.46 9.25
CA GLY A 103 -5.88 10.52 9.86
C GLY A 103 -4.52 10.09 10.39
N VAL A 104 -4.15 8.80 10.31
CA VAL A 104 -2.86 8.27 10.78
C VAL A 104 -2.12 7.59 9.64
N PHE A 105 -0.82 7.86 9.48
CA PHE A 105 -0.01 7.16 8.48
C PHE A 105 0.14 5.68 8.81
N ALA A 106 -0.15 4.83 7.84
CA ALA A 106 0.05 3.39 7.91
C ALA A 106 0.66 2.88 6.60
N PRO A 107 1.49 1.82 6.65
CA PRO A 107 1.97 1.13 5.46
C PRO A 107 0.84 0.76 4.51
N ALA A 108 0.92 1.26 3.27
CA ALA A 108 -0.03 0.99 2.19
C ALA A 108 0.56 0.04 1.14
N PHE A 109 1.89 0.06 1.01
CA PHE A 109 2.63 -0.72 0.05
C PHE A 109 4.08 -0.91 0.48
N LEU A 110 4.64 -2.05 0.11
CA LEU A 110 6.07 -2.34 0.13
C LEU A 110 6.41 -3.07 -1.17
N ASP A 111 7.45 -2.66 -1.88
CA ASP A 111 7.86 -3.36 -3.08
C ASP A 111 8.16 -4.83 -2.75
N GLN A 112 7.73 -5.73 -3.63
CA GLN A 112 8.01 -7.17 -3.49
C GLN A 112 9.37 -7.51 -4.09
N TYR A 113 9.86 -6.66 -4.98
CA TYR A 113 11.18 -6.79 -5.58
C TYR A 113 12.16 -5.90 -4.83
N LEU A 114 13.35 -6.45 -4.61
CA LEU A 114 14.43 -5.69 -4.02
C LEU A 114 14.82 -4.60 -5.03
N ASN A 115 14.88 -3.35 -4.59
CA ASN A 115 15.47 -2.28 -5.39
C ASN A 115 16.99 -2.41 -5.30
N ILE A 116 17.64 -2.76 -6.42
CA ILE A 116 19.03 -3.25 -6.45
C ILE A 116 20.09 -2.12 -6.52
N PHE A 117 19.72 -0.84 -6.37
CA PHE A 117 20.52 0.40 -6.53
C PHE A 117 20.13 1.15 -7.81
N GLY A 118 20.04 2.47 -7.71
CA GLY A 118 19.67 3.36 -8.80
C GLY A 118 18.21 3.80 -8.79
N PRO A 119 17.74 4.40 -9.91
CA PRO A 119 16.42 5.00 -9.99
C PRO A 119 15.30 3.97 -10.07
N SER A 120 14.18 4.29 -9.43
CA SER A 120 12.92 3.55 -9.52
C SER A 120 11.73 4.46 -9.33
N ASP A 121 10.62 4.07 -9.93
CA ASP A 121 9.37 4.82 -9.89
C ASP A 121 8.33 4.10 -9.03
N ILE A 122 7.61 4.88 -8.23
CA ILE A 122 6.47 4.39 -7.46
C ILE A 122 5.25 5.25 -7.77
N THR A 123 4.24 4.63 -8.38
CA THR A 123 3.00 5.26 -8.80
C THR A 123 1.83 4.68 -8.01
N PRO A 124 1.34 5.36 -6.98
CA PRO A 124 0.07 5.00 -6.34
C PRO A 124 -1.08 5.04 -7.35
N LEU A 125 -1.94 4.02 -7.33
CA LEU A 125 -3.16 3.99 -8.13
C LEU A 125 -4.38 4.08 -7.23
N VAL A 126 -5.43 4.74 -7.72
CA VAL A 126 -6.73 4.84 -7.02
C VAL A 126 -7.57 3.58 -7.29
N THR A 127 -6.96 2.42 -7.01
CA THR A 127 -7.54 1.09 -7.12
C THR A 127 -7.25 0.33 -5.83
N VAL A 128 -8.25 -0.38 -5.31
CA VAL A 128 -8.11 -1.23 -4.13
C VAL A 128 -8.52 -2.66 -4.44
N MET A 129 -7.80 -3.61 -3.88
CA MET A 129 -8.23 -4.99 -3.77
C MET A 129 -8.92 -5.19 -2.43
N VAL A 130 -10.09 -5.83 -2.43
CA VAL A 130 -10.88 -6.16 -1.25
C VAL A 130 -11.01 -7.67 -1.13
N PHE A 131 -10.77 -8.21 0.06
CA PHE A 131 -10.81 -9.64 0.32
C PHE A 131 -10.97 -9.95 1.81
N PHE A 132 -11.20 -11.22 2.16
CA PHE A 132 -11.30 -11.66 3.55
C PHE A 132 -10.09 -12.50 3.96
N SER A 133 -9.50 -12.20 5.13
CA SER A 133 -8.41 -12.99 5.71
C SER A 133 -8.69 -13.42 7.14
N ARG A 134 -8.10 -14.53 7.59
CA ARG A 134 -8.12 -14.95 9.01
C ARG A 134 -6.91 -14.48 9.80
N THR A 135 -5.78 -14.29 9.12
CA THR A 135 -4.46 -14.13 9.75
C THR A 135 -3.88 -12.75 9.55
N LEU A 136 -4.23 -12.06 8.46
CA LEU A 136 -3.67 -10.75 8.17
C LEU A 136 -4.32 -9.67 9.03
N GLU A 137 -3.51 -8.71 9.43
CA GLU A 137 -3.89 -7.49 10.14
C GLU A 137 -3.27 -6.27 9.45
N THR A 138 -3.70 -5.06 9.84
CA THR A 138 -3.16 -3.82 9.26
C THR A 138 -1.63 -3.84 9.27
N SER A 139 -1.02 -3.47 8.14
CA SER A 139 0.42 -3.49 7.88
C SER A 139 1.04 -4.88 7.66
N SER A 140 0.25 -5.96 7.60
CA SER A 140 0.77 -7.27 7.20
C SER A 140 1.18 -7.29 5.73
N MET A 141 2.35 -7.85 5.45
CA MET A 141 2.84 -8.16 4.10
C MET A 141 2.16 -9.41 3.54
N PHE A 142 1.90 -9.45 2.24
CA PHE A 142 1.40 -10.64 1.55
C PHE A 142 1.92 -10.73 0.10
N LEU A 143 1.98 -11.95 -0.43
CA LEU A 143 2.32 -12.19 -1.84
C LEU A 143 1.07 -12.55 -2.65
N ASN A 144 0.22 -13.41 -2.10
CA ASN A 144 -0.99 -13.88 -2.77
C ASN A 144 -2.16 -13.92 -1.80
N VAL A 145 -3.37 -13.81 -2.35
CA VAL A 145 -4.61 -13.96 -1.60
C VAL A 145 -5.28 -15.26 -2.03
N SER A 146 -5.54 -16.15 -1.08
CA SER A 146 -6.17 -17.45 -1.34
C SER A 146 -7.71 -17.42 -1.34
N SER A 147 -8.32 -16.28 -1.02
CA SER A 147 -9.78 -16.08 -1.02
C SER A 147 -10.27 -15.36 -2.28
N SER A 148 -11.58 -15.34 -2.50
CA SER A 148 -12.19 -14.46 -3.51
C SER A 148 -11.80 -13.01 -3.29
N VAL A 149 -11.37 -12.34 -4.35
CA VAL A 149 -10.97 -10.92 -4.36
C VAL A 149 -11.95 -10.09 -5.18
N CYS A 150 -12.09 -8.82 -4.84
CA CYS A 150 -12.77 -7.81 -5.64
C CYS A 150 -11.80 -6.65 -5.88
N GLU A 151 -11.53 -6.30 -7.13
CA GLU A 151 -10.74 -5.12 -7.48
C GLU A 151 -11.69 -3.96 -7.81
N ILE A 152 -11.50 -2.82 -7.15
CA ILE A 152 -12.35 -1.64 -7.28
C ILE A 152 -11.48 -0.48 -7.74
N ALA A 153 -11.65 -0.06 -8.99
CA ALA A 153 -11.09 1.17 -9.52
C ALA A 153 -12.03 2.36 -9.22
N TYR A 154 -11.49 3.46 -8.73
CA TYR A 154 -12.30 4.63 -8.37
C TYR A 154 -12.63 5.52 -9.58
N GLN A 155 -11.80 5.53 -10.63
CA GLN A 155 -12.06 6.25 -11.89
C GLN A 155 -12.55 7.70 -11.71
N GLY A 156 -11.96 8.44 -10.76
CA GLY A 156 -12.33 9.82 -10.44
C GLY A 156 -13.42 9.98 -9.38
N ALA A 157 -14.05 8.89 -8.93
CA ALA A 157 -14.91 8.93 -7.74
C ALA A 157 -14.07 9.08 -6.46
N VAL A 158 -14.67 9.63 -5.40
CA VAL A 158 -14.06 9.75 -4.06
C VAL A 158 -14.63 8.73 -3.06
N GLN A 159 -15.67 7.99 -3.46
CA GLN A 159 -16.34 7.00 -2.62
C GLN A 159 -16.87 5.85 -3.48
N LYS A 160 -16.74 4.63 -2.95
CA LYS A 160 -17.39 3.41 -3.47
C LYS A 160 -17.95 2.61 -2.30
N ALA A 161 -19.00 1.85 -2.57
CA ALA A 161 -19.57 0.87 -1.65
C ALA A 161 -19.65 -0.48 -2.38
N VAL A 162 -19.29 -1.55 -1.69
CA VAL A 162 -19.33 -2.93 -2.21
C VAL A 162 -19.92 -3.83 -1.14
N GLU A 163 -20.74 -4.78 -1.56
CA GLU A 163 -21.41 -5.74 -0.70
C GLU A 163 -20.95 -7.15 -1.06
N TYR A 164 -20.59 -7.94 -0.05
CA TYR A 164 -20.31 -9.36 -0.25
C TYR A 164 -21.58 -10.15 0.02
N THR A 165 -22.03 -10.93 -0.96
CA THR A 165 -23.27 -11.71 -0.87
C THR A 165 -23.00 -13.21 -0.95
N ASP A 166 -23.67 -14.01 -0.11
CA ASP A 166 -23.67 -15.46 -0.28
C ASP A 166 -24.74 -15.86 -1.30
N VAL A 167 -24.34 -16.52 -2.38
CA VAL A 167 -25.29 -17.03 -3.36
C VAL A 167 -25.96 -18.27 -2.78
N LYS A 168 -27.04 -18.07 -2.05
CA LYS A 168 -27.98 -19.09 -1.57
C LYS A 168 -27.31 -20.30 -0.88
N GLY A 169 -26.63 -20.07 0.24
CA GLY A 169 -26.45 -21.06 1.31
C GLY A 169 -25.43 -22.18 1.05
N ASN A 170 -24.65 -22.11 -0.02
CA ASN A 170 -23.61 -23.10 -0.32
C ASN A 170 -22.19 -22.68 0.12
N GLY A 171 -22.05 -21.54 0.83
CA GLY A 171 -20.76 -21.08 1.36
C GLY A 171 -19.80 -20.52 0.31
N ASN A 172 -20.27 -20.25 -0.91
CA ASN A 172 -19.50 -19.71 -2.02
C ASN A 172 -19.92 -18.26 -2.29
N GLY A 173 -19.67 -17.36 -1.33
CA GLY A 173 -20.03 -15.96 -1.50
C GLY A 173 -19.22 -15.27 -2.60
N MET A 174 -19.86 -14.27 -3.21
CA MET A 174 -19.33 -13.44 -4.30
C MET A 174 -19.45 -11.96 -3.94
N TRP A 175 -18.58 -11.15 -4.55
CA TRP A 175 -18.53 -9.69 -4.40
C TRP A 175 -19.43 -8.97 -5.41
#